data_AF-A0A151TSP0-F1
#
_entry.id   AF-A0A151TSP0-F1
#
_cell.length_a   1.000
_cell.length_b   1.000
_cell.length_c   1.000
_cell.angle_alpha   90.00
_cell.angle_beta   90.00
_cell.angle_gamma   90.00
#
_symmetry.space_group_name_H-M   'P 1'
#
loop_
_entity.id
_entity.type
_entity.pdbx_description
1 polymer ?
#
loop_
_entity_poly.entity_id
_entity_poly.type
_entity_poly.pdbx_seq_one_letter_code
_entity_poly.pdbx_strand_id
1 'polypeptide(L)'
;MAFMEYCEAEGIRRFLTAPYSPQQNDVAERKNRTVLDMVRSMLRSKKMSKEFWAEVVQCAIYVQNRCPHAKLDDQTPQEAWSG
;
A
#
# COMPACT_ATOMS: atom_id res chain seq x y z
N MET A 1 -8.30 23.77 -4.15
CA MET A 1 -9.24 23.33 -5.20
C MET A 1 -8.56 22.51 -6.28
N ALA A 2 -7.29 22.78 -6.62
CA ALA A 2 -6.50 22.02 -7.61
C ALA A 2 -6.67 20.48 -7.59
N PHE A 3 -6.61 19.84 -6.43
CA PHE A 3 -6.78 18.37 -6.35
C PHE A 3 -8.24 17.90 -6.57
N MET A 4 -9.23 18.73 -6.23
CA MET A 4 -10.64 18.40 -6.52
C MET A 4 -10.92 18.53 -8.02
N GLU A 5 -10.46 19.63 -8.63
CA GLU A 5 -10.56 19.87 -10.08
C GLU A 5 -9.87 18.76 -10.88
N TYR A 6 -8.68 18.33 -10.44
CA TYR A 6 -7.99 17.19 -11.04
C TYR A 6 -8.83 15.90 -10.97
N CYS A 7 -9.37 15.56 -9.80
CA CYS A 7 -10.21 14.38 -9.68
C CYS A 7 -11.46 14.45 -10.57
N GLU A 8 -12.10 15.62 -10.68
CA GLU A 8 -13.25 15.80 -11.56
C GLU A 8 -12.87 15.65 -13.03
N ALA A 9 -11.74 16.25 -13.45
CA ALA A 9 -11.23 16.13 -14.82
C ALA A 9 -10.89 14.69 -15.21
N GLU A 10 -10.34 13.91 -14.28
CA GLU A 10 -10.00 12.49 -14.48
C GLU A 10 -11.20 11.53 -14.23
N GLY A 11 -12.39 12.05 -13.91
CA GLY A 11 -13.57 11.24 -13.62
C GLY A 11 -13.48 10.44 -12.30
N ILE A 12 -12.57 10.81 -11.40
CA ILE A 12 -12.35 10.16 -10.10
C ILE A 12 -13.36 10.69 -9.08
N ARG A 13 -14.29 9.82 -8.67
CA ARG A 13 -15.23 10.13 -7.58
C ARG A 13 -14.54 10.00 -6.22
N ARG A 14 -14.63 11.06 -5.41
CA ARG A 14 -14.05 11.08 -4.07
C ARG A 14 -15.09 10.74 -3.01
N PHE A 15 -14.77 9.77 -2.17
CA PHE A 15 -15.54 9.43 -0.97
C PHE A 15 -14.73 9.84 0.26
N LEU A 16 -15.31 10.67 1.11
CA LEU A 16 -14.68 11.09 2.36
C LEU A 16 -15.23 10.26 3.51
N THR A 17 -14.35 9.90 4.44
CA THR A 17 -14.74 9.27 5.71
C THR A 17 -15.20 10.34 6.70
N ALA A 18 -16.03 9.95 7.66
CA ALA A 18 -16.43 10.82 8.75
C ALA A 18 -15.19 11.29 9.55
N PRO A 19 -15.15 12.56 10.01
CA PRO A 19 -14.10 13.03 10.89
C PRO A 19 -13.94 12.12 12.11
N TYR A 20 -12.70 11.92 12.56
CA TYR A 20 -12.37 11.11 13.73
C TYR A 20 -12.86 9.65 13.68
N SER A 21 -13.11 9.11 12.48
CA SER A 21 -13.57 7.73 12.27
C SER A 21 -12.54 6.89 11.49
N PRO A 22 -11.32 6.66 12.04
CA PRO A 22 -10.25 5.92 11.36
C PRO A 22 -10.63 4.47 10.99
N GLN A 23 -11.60 3.89 11.70
CA GLN A 23 -12.13 2.55 11.41
C GLN A 23 -12.74 2.44 10.00
N GLN A 24 -13.19 3.55 9.40
CA GLN A 24 -13.68 3.56 8.03
C GLN A 24 -12.58 3.39 6.98
N ASN A 25 -11.31 3.53 7.36
CA ASN A 25 -10.15 3.36 6.48
C ASN A 25 -9.26 2.18 6.92
N ASP A 26 -9.83 1.21 7.64
CA ASP A 26 -9.07 0.16 8.33
C ASP A 26 -8.22 -0.69 7.37
N VAL A 27 -8.70 -0.98 6.16
CA VAL A 27 -8.01 -1.76 5.14
C VAL A 27 -6.73 -1.04 4.70
N ALA A 28 -6.83 0.25 4.36
CA ALA A 28 -5.68 1.03 3.93
C ALA A 28 -4.68 1.24 5.08
N GLU A 29 -5.18 1.51 6.30
CA GLU A 29 -4.34 1.66 7.49
C GLU A 29 -3.57 0.38 7.82
N ARG A 30 -4.24 -0.79 7.76
CA ARG A 30 -3.57 -2.09 7.94
C ARG A 30 -2.50 -2.32 6.88
N LYS A 31 -2.80 -2.06 5.60
CA LYS A 31 -1.84 -2.23 4.51
C LYS A 31 -0.62 -1.33 4.68
N ASN A 32 -0.83 -0.06 5.04
CA ASN A 32 0.25 0.90 5.30
C ASN A 32 1.16 0.43 6.44
N ARG A 33 0.57 -0.06 7.54
CA ARG A 33 1.35 -0.62 8.65
C ARG A 33 2.21 -1.80 8.20
N THR A 34 1.65 -2.77 7.47
CA THR A 34 2.41 -3.94 6.99
C THR A 34 3.57 -3.53 6.08
N VAL A 35 3.36 -2.57 5.16
CA VAL A 35 4.45 -2.07 4.30
C VAL A 35 5.56 -1.43 5.13
N LEU A 36 5.21 -0.56 6.08
CA LEU A 36 6.19 0.09 6.95
C LEU A 36 6.98 -0.91 7.81
N ASP A 37 6.32 -1.95 8.32
CA ASP A 37 6.97 -2.98 9.12
C ASP A 37 7.93 -3.82 8.28
N MET A 38 7.57 -4.16 7.04
CA MET A 38 8.48 -4.81 6.08
C MET A 38 9.69 -3.94 5.79
N VAL A 39 9.49 -2.65 5.52
CA VAL A 39 10.60 -1.73 5.21
C VAL A 39 11.57 -1.62 6.38
N ARG A 40 11.04 -1.44 7.60
CA ARG A 40 11.85 -1.40 8.83
C ARG A 40 12.63 -2.70 9.02
N SER A 41 11.98 -3.85 8.80
CA SER A 41 12.60 -5.18 8.92
C SER A 41 13.71 -5.37 7.90
N MET A 42 13.46 -5.06 6.63
CA MET A 42 14.45 -5.17 5.54
C MET A 42 15.68 -4.29 5.81
N LEU A 43 15.48 -3.02 6.16
CA LEU A 43 16.58 -2.09 6.49
C LEU A 43 17.43 -2.61 7.66
N ARG A 44 16.78 -3.07 8.74
CA ARG A 44 17.49 -3.63 9.91
C ARG A 44 18.25 -4.90 9.56
N SER A 45 17.62 -5.81 8.82
CA SER A 45 18.19 -7.13 8.48
C SER A 45 19.47 -7.01 7.64
N LYS A 46 19.53 -6.00 6.76
CA LYS A 46 20.67 -5.74 5.88
C LYS A 46 21.59 -4.62 6.37
N LYS A 47 21.35 -4.07 7.56
CA LYS A 47 22.07 -2.90 8.13
C LYS A 47 22.17 -1.74 7.13
N MET A 48 21.10 -1.53 6.37
CA MET A 48 21.06 -0.49 5.33
C MET A 48 20.75 0.88 5.93
N SER A 49 21.34 1.90 5.33
CA SER A 49 21.05 3.31 5.62
C SER A 49 19.60 3.65 5.26
N LYS A 50 19.04 4.66 5.94
CA LYS A 50 17.69 5.16 5.67
C LYS A 50 17.56 5.88 4.33
N GLU A 51 18.67 6.22 3.69
CA GLU A 51 18.66 6.81 2.34
C GLU A 51 18.01 5.87 1.30
N PHE A 52 18.11 4.55 1.51
CA PHE A 52 17.51 3.53 0.65
C PHE A 52 16.01 3.29 0.92
N TRP A 53 15.35 4.18 1.67
CA TRP A 53 13.97 3.98 2.07
C TRP A 53 13.03 3.81 0.86
N ALA A 54 13.21 4.61 -0.19
CA ALA A 54 12.36 4.55 -1.37
C ALA A 54 12.47 3.20 -2.10
N GLU A 55 13.68 2.70 -2.28
CA GLU A 55 13.99 1.42 -2.93
C GLU A 55 13.47 0.25 -2.10
N VAL A 56 13.62 0.32 -0.78
CA VAL A 56 13.13 -0.73 0.12
C VAL A 56 11.60 -0.73 0.16
N VAL A 57 10.94 0.42 0.11
CA VAL A 57 9.46 0.51 -0.03
C VAL A 57 9.02 -0.14 -1.33
N GLN A 58 9.67 0.16 -2.46
CA GLN A 58 9.36 -0.46 -3.75
C GLN A 58 9.53 -1.99 -3.68
N CYS A 59 10.62 -2.46 -3.08
CA CYS A 59 10.86 -3.89 -2.87
C CYS A 59 9.77 -4.54 -1.99
N ALA A 60 9.39 -3.90 -0.88
CA ALA A 60 8.36 -4.41 0.01
C ALA A 60 6.99 -4.52 -0.70
N ILE A 61 6.61 -3.51 -1.48
CA ILE A 61 5.37 -3.52 -2.27
C ILE A 61 5.43 -4.60 -3.35
N TYR A 62 6.56 -4.71 -4.05
CA TYR A 62 6.77 -5.72 -5.08
C TYR A 62 6.57 -7.13 -4.54
N VAL A 63 7.21 -7.45 -3.41
CA VAL A 63 7.06 -8.75 -2.73
C VAL A 63 5.60 -8.97 -2.34
N GLN A 64 4.94 -8.00 -1.69
CA GLN A 64 3.55 -8.18 -1.29
C GLN A 64 2.58 -8.41 -2.44
N ASN A 65 2.81 -7.79 -3.60
CA ASN A 65 1.92 -7.95 -4.75
C ASN A 65 2.18 -9.25 -5.53
N ARG A 66 3.34 -9.91 -5.31
CA ARG A 66 3.76 -11.11 -6.05
C ARG A 66 3.97 -12.34 -5.18
N CYS A 67 3.65 -12.27 -3.89
CA CYS A 67 3.57 -13.44 -3.03
C CYS A 67 2.13 -13.95 -2.97
N PRO A 68 1.92 -15.28 -2.92
CA PRO A 68 0.63 -15.88 -2.66
C PRO A 68 0.00 -15.28 -1.40
N HIS A 69 -1.29 -14.96 -1.48
CA HIS A 69 -2.04 -14.43 -0.35
C HIS A 69 -3.11 -15.43 0.06
N ALA A 70 -3.17 -15.79 1.35
CA ALA A 70 -4.08 -16.83 1.85
C ALA A 70 -5.58 -16.58 1.58
N LYS A 71 -5.96 -15.32 1.34
CA LYS A 71 -7.35 -14.94 0.97
C LYS A 71 -7.64 -15.00 -0.53
N LEU A 72 -6.65 -15.35 -1.34
CA LEU A 72 -6.72 -15.40 -2.80
C LEU A 72 -6.47 -16.82 -3.32
N ASP A 73 -6.75 -17.86 -2.52
CA ASP A 73 -6.59 -19.27 -2.92
C ASP A 73 -5.19 -19.57 -3.54
N ASP A 74 -4.14 -19.14 -2.83
CA ASP A 74 -2.73 -19.22 -3.24
C ASP A 74 -2.34 -18.42 -4.51
N GLN A 75 -3.25 -17.60 -5.05
CA GLN A 75 -2.91 -16.62 -6.08
C GLN A 75 -2.22 -15.39 -5.49
N THR A 76 -1.41 -14.75 -6.31
CA THR A 76 -0.80 -13.46 -5.97
C THR A 76 -1.80 -12.31 -6.20
N PRO A 77 -1.72 -11.20 -5.44
CA PRO A 77 -2.54 -10.02 -5.71
C PRO A 77 -2.41 -9.47 -7.12
N GLN A 78 -1.24 -9.60 -7.74
CA GLN A 78 -1.01 -9.19 -9.12
C GLN A 78 -1.85 -10.01 -10.10
N GLU A 79 -1.85 -11.35 -9.97
CA GLU A 79 -2.66 -12.24 -10.81
C GLU A 79 -4.15 -12.00 -10.62
N ALA A 80 -4.60 -11.88 -9.37
CA ALA A 80 -6.00 -11.61 -9.06
C ALA A 80 -6.49 -10.26 -9.64
N TRP A 81 -5.58 -9.29 -9.82
CA TRP A 81 -5.90 -7.98 -10.40
C TRP A 81 -5.84 -7.97 -11.93
N SER A 82 -4.89 -8.67 -12.54
CA SER A 82 -4.71 -8.66 -14.00
C SER A 82 -5.69 -9.55 -14.76
N GLY A 83 -6.29 -10.55 -14.07
CA GLY A 83 -6.86 -11.73 -14.75
C GLY A 83 -5.77 -12.60 -15.36
#